data_AF-A0A7L8S7M2-F1
#
_entry.id   AF-A0A7L8S7M2-F1
#
_cell.length_a   1.000
_cell.length_b   1.000
_cell.length_c   1.000
_cell.angle_alpha   90.00
_cell.angle_beta   90.00
_cell.angle_gamma   90.00
#
_symmetry.space_group_name_H-M   'P 1'
#
loop_
_entity.id
_entity.type
_entity.pdbx_description
1 polymer ?
#
loop_
_entity_poly.entity_id
_entity_poly.type
_entity_poly.pdbx_seq_one_letter_code
_entity_poly.pdbx_strand_id
1 'polypeptide(L)'
;MAASLLRAGETLAQDGVLRVLKHLGILPDAVVEPAGPTRPMRVDCRQAFTYALVRGIFEPAVAVGDEVEAGDPAGTIHPIAGPSEPARSVHFAQSGLVACQQAPALPEPGDCLFKLVIDTAPPTI
;
A
#
# COMPACT_ATOMS: atom_id res chain seq x y z
N MET A 1 6.12 0.62 -14.32
CA MET A 1 5.63 -0.50 -13.49
C MET A 1 4.17 -0.73 -13.86
N ALA A 2 3.86 -1.83 -14.56
CA ALA A 2 2.50 -2.13 -14.97
C ALA A 2 1.66 -2.50 -13.74
N ALA A 3 0.39 -2.09 -13.70
CA ALA A 3 -0.60 -2.63 -12.78
C ALA A 3 -0.85 -4.11 -13.13
N SER A 4 0.11 -4.96 -12.78
CA SER A 4 0.05 -6.39 -13.00
C SER A 4 -0.81 -7.01 -11.90
N LEU A 5 -1.89 -7.66 -12.29
CA LEU A 5 -2.65 -8.53 -11.39
C LEU A 5 -1.75 -9.69 -10.98
N LEU A 6 -1.38 -9.77 -9.70
CA LEU A 6 -0.69 -10.94 -9.17
C LEU A 6 -1.68 -12.10 -9.07
N ARG A 7 -1.30 -13.25 -9.64
CA ARG A 7 -2.08 -14.50 -9.55
C ARG A 7 -2.41 -14.88 -8.11
N ALA A 8 -1.47 -14.69 -7.19
CA ALA A 8 -1.69 -14.91 -5.77
C ALA A 8 -2.83 -14.04 -5.21
N GLY A 9 -2.95 -12.78 -5.66
CA GLY A 9 -4.03 -11.87 -5.26
C GLY A 9 -5.39 -12.28 -5.84
N GLU A 10 -5.42 -12.76 -7.09
CA GLU A 10 -6.62 -13.31 -7.72
C GLU A 10 -7.14 -14.52 -6.93
N THR A 11 -6.28 -15.50 -6.65
CA THR A 11 -6.63 -16.68 -5.86
C THR A 11 -7.10 -16.29 -4.46
N LEU A 12 -6.38 -15.39 -3.79
CA LEU A 12 -6.76 -14.91 -2.45
C LEU A 12 -8.17 -14.28 -2.43
N ALA A 13 -8.49 -13.46 -3.43
CA ALA A 13 -9.79 -12.82 -3.55
C ALA A 13 -10.91 -13.83 -3.84
N GLN A 14 -10.68 -14.77 -4.76
CA GLN A 14 -11.64 -15.83 -5.08
C GLN A 14 -11.96 -16.71 -3.86
N ASP A 15 -10.93 -17.20 -3.17
CA ASP A 15 -11.09 -18.02 -1.97
C ASP A 15 -11.73 -17.23 -0.82
N GLY A 16 -11.39 -15.94 -0.69
CA GLY A 16 -12.00 -15.05 0.29
C GLY A 16 -13.50 -14.92 0.10
N VAL A 17 -13.96 -14.67 -1.13
CA VAL A 17 -15.38 -14.59 -1.47
C VAL A 17 -16.09 -15.90 -1.18
N LEU A 18 -15.52 -17.04 -1.59
CA LEU A 18 -16.12 -18.36 -1.32
C LEU A 18 -16.24 -18.64 0.19
N ARG A 19 -15.23 -18.27 0.99
CA ARG A 19 -15.28 -18.39 2.45
C ARG A 19 -16.41 -17.56 3.07
N VAL A 20 -16.60 -16.32 2.60
CA VAL A 20 -17.70 -15.45 3.06
C VAL A 20 -19.06 -16.03 2.68
N LEU A 21 -19.24 -16.47 1.43
CA LEU A 21 -20.50 -17.07 0.97
C LEU A 21 -20.86 -18.34 1.73
N LYS A 22 -19.86 -19.16 2.07
CA LYS A 22 -20.04 -20.33 2.93
C LYS A 22 -20.43 -19.93 4.34
N HIS A 23 -19.72 -18.98 4.94
CA HIS A 23 -19.99 -18.48 6.30
C HIS A 23 -21.41 -17.91 6.44
N LEU A 24 -21.90 -17.22 5.41
CA LEU A 24 -23.26 -16.67 5.37
C LEU A 24 -24.34 -17.71 5.03
N GLY A 25 -23.97 -18.97 4.73
CA GLY A 25 -24.91 -20.04 4.38
C GLY A 25 -25.51 -19.95 2.98
N ILE A 26 -24.98 -19.07 2.11
CA ILE A 26 -25.42 -18.92 0.72
C ILE A 26 -24.92 -20.08 -0.14
N LEU A 27 -23.65 -20.49 0.07
CA LEU A 27 -23.03 -21.66 -0.56
C LEU A 27 -22.47 -22.59 0.52
N PRO A 28 -23.33 -23.33 1.26
CA PRO A 28 -22.89 -24.14 2.39
C PRO A 28 -21.94 -25.28 1.99
N ASP A 29 -22.11 -25.82 0.79
CA ASP A 29 -21.33 -26.95 0.26
C ASP A 29 -20.05 -26.52 -0.46
N ALA A 30 -19.72 -25.21 -0.48
CA ALA A 30 -18.48 -24.75 -1.09
C ALA A 30 -17.25 -25.39 -0.40
N VAL A 31 -16.36 -25.98 -1.22
CA VAL A 31 -15.06 -26.46 -0.75
C VAL A 31 -14.10 -25.28 -0.75
N VAL A 32 -13.63 -24.91 0.45
CA VAL A 32 -12.76 -23.76 0.66
C VAL A 32 -11.61 -24.17 1.57
N GLU A 33 -10.41 -23.76 1.21
CA GLU A 33 -9.24 -23.94 2.07
C GLU A 33 -9.35 -23.03 3.30
N PRO A 34 -8.84 -23.45 4.48
CA PRO A 34 -8.74 -22.58 5.64
C PRO A 34 -7.97 -21.29 5.31
N ALA A 35 -8.41 -20.17 5.89
CA ALA A 35 -7.68 -18.92 5.75
C ALA A 35 -6.35 -19.00 6.54
N GLY A 36 -5.29 -18.42 5.98
CA GLY A 36 -4.09 -18.10 6.74
C GLY A 36 -4.38 -17.03 7.81
N PRO A 37 -3.43 -16.79 8.72
CA PRO A 37 -3.59 -15.78 9.76
C PRO A 37 -3.78 -14.38 9.16
N THR A 38 -4.85 -13.69 9.57
CA THR A 38 -5.09 -12.29 9.22
C THR A 38 -4.48 -11.41 10.31
N ARG A 39 -3.59 -10.48 9.94
CA ARG A 39 -3.07 -9.41 10.81
C ARG A 39 -4.01 -8.20 10.73
N PRO A 40 -4.80 -7.87 11.77
CA PRO A 40 -5.68 -6.70 11.73
C PRO A 40 -4.85 -5.42 11.81
N MET A 41 -5.01 -4.56 10.82
CA MET A 41 -4.26 -3.31 10.72
C MET A 41 -5.18 -2.13 10.43
N ARG A 42 -4.73 -0.92 10.76
CA ARG A 42 -5.47 0.32 10.54
C ARG A 42 -4.57 1.41 9.99
N VAL A 43 -5.19 2.41 9.38
CA VAL A 43 -4.55 3.70 9.10
C VAL A 43 -4.59 4.50 10.40
N ASP A 44 -3.45 5.04 10.81
CA ASP A 44 -3.39 5.76 12.07
C ASP A 44 -3.91 7.20 11.96
N CYS A 45 -3.19 8.04 11.21
CA CYS A 45 -3.52 9.44 11.03
C CYS A 45 -3.05 9.96 9.65
N ARG A 46 -3.07 11.28 9.45
CA ARG A 46 -2.62 11.90 8.19
C ARG A 46 -1.15 11.62 7.86
N GLN A 47 -0.31 11.38 8.86
CA GLN A 47 1.12 11.07 8.65
C GLN A 47 1.33 9.70 7.99
N ALA A 48 0.30 8.86 7.94
CA ALA A 48 0.31 7.58 7.22
C ALA A 48 0.35 7.74 5.69
N PHE A 49 0.19 8.96 5.17
CA PHE A 49 0.17 9.22 3.74
C PHE A 49 1.39 10.04 3.33
N THR A 50 2.10 9.56 2.32
CA THR A 50 3.24 10.24 1.72
C THR A 50 2.79 10.85 0.39
N TYR A 51 3.04 12.14 0.19
CA TYR A 51 2.55 12.87 -0.97
C TYR A 51 3.67 13.40 -1.87
N ALA A 52 3.37 13.53 -3.16
CA ALA A 52 4.24 14.23 -4.10
C ALA A 52 4.15 15.74 -3.89
N LEU A 53 5.31 16.39 -3.76
CA LEU A 53 5.42 17.85 -3.61
C LEU A 53 5.60 18.55 -4.97
N VAL A 54 6.09 17.83 -5.97
CA VAL A 54 6.39 18.33 -7.30
C VAL A 54 5.96 17.28 -8.33
N ARG A 55 5.68 17.75 -9.55
CA ARG A 55 5.49 16.89 -10.70
C ARG A 55 6.83 16.29 -11.14
N GLY A 56 6.87 14.98 -11.39
CA GLY A 56 8.09 14.35 -11.91
C GLY A 56 8.01 12.83 -11.98
N ILE A 57 9.11 12.20 -12.36
CA ILE A 57 9.23 10.74 -12.32
C ILE A 57 9.54 10.31 -10.89
N PHE A 58 8.68 9.49 -10.29
CA PHE A 58 8.89 8.95 -8.96
C PHE A 58 9.61 7.60 -9.00
N GLU A 59 10.75 7.57 -8.32
CA GLU A 59 11.58 6.40 -8.07
C GLU A 59 11.37 5.95 -6.61
N PRO A 60 10.58 4.88 -6.36
CA PRO A 60 10.34 4.38 -5.01
C PRO A 60 11.58 3.70 -4.42
N ALA A 61 11.85 3.91 -3.14
CA ALA A 61 12.93 3.24 -2.40
C ALA A 61 12.47 1.95 -1.69
N VAL A 62 11.16 1.73 -1.61
CA VAL A 62 10.51 0.60 -0.92
C VAL A 62 9.36 0.03 -1.77
N ALA A 63 8.91 -1.17 -1.44
CA ALA A 63 7.79 -1.85 -2.09
C ALA A 63 6.59 -2.04 -1.15
N VAL A 64 5.44 -2.40 -1.72
CA VAL A 64 4.27 -2.81 -0.94
C VAL A 64 4.61 -4.08 -0.13
N GLY A 65 4.32 -4.04 1.17
CA GLY A 65 4.66 -5.10 2.12
C GLY A 65 5.93 -4.86 2.92
N ASP A 66 6.71 -3.82 2.64
CA ASP A 66 7.87 -3.46 3.45
C ASP A 66 7.45 -2.74 4.75
N GLU A 67 8.16 -2.99 5.84
CA GLU A 67 8.07 -2.23 7.10
C GLU A 67 9.08 -1.07 7.04
N VAL A 68 8.65 0.13 7.44
CA VAL A 68 9.46 1.36 7.40
C VAL A 68 9.39 2.12 8.72
N GLU A 69 10.42 2.91 8.99
CA GLU A 69 10.47 3.84 10.13
C GLU A 69 10.20 5.30 9.72
N ALA A 70 9.75 6.10 10.68
CA ALA A 70 9.62 7.54 10.48
C ALA A 70 10.98 8.16 10.11
N GLY A 71 11.03 8.89 9.00
CA GLY A 71 12.26 9.47 8.45
C GLY A 71 12.93 8.62 7.38
N ASP A 72 12.51 7.36 7.19
CA ASP A 72 13.06 6.52 6.11
C ASP A 72 12.77 7.11 4.73
N PRO A 73 13.68 6.92 3.76
CA PRO A 73 13.45 7.34 2.39
C PRO A 73 12.27 6.56 1.79
N ALA A 74 11.23 7.28 1.40
CA ALA A 74 10.13 6.72 0.61
C ALA A 74 10.53 6.61 -0.87
N GLY A 75 11.35 7.53 -1.36
CA GLY A 75 11.83 7.55 -2.73
C GLY A 75 12.28 8.92 -3.16
N THR A 76 12.43 9.09 -4.47
CA THR A 76 12.95 10.31 -5.09
C THR A 76 12.06 10.73 -6.25
N ILE A 77 11.68 11.99 -6.32
CA ILE A 77 10.99 12.56 -7.49
C ILE A 77 12.00 13.32 -8.34
N HIS A 78 12.09 12.94 -9.62
CA HIS A 78 12.93 13.59 -10.63
C HIS A 78 12.07 14.56 -11.47
N PRO A 79 12.19 15.89 -11.28
CA PRO A 79 11.36 16.86 -12.01
C PRO A 79 11.59 16.82 -13.52
N ILE A 80 10.52 17.03 -14.31
CA ILE A 80 10.58 16.98 -15.78
C ILE A 80 10.76 18.39 -16.40
N ALA A 81 10.60 19.45 -15.61
CA ALA A 81 10.61 20.83 -16.10
C ALA A 81 12.00 21.30 -16.63
N GLY A 82 13.10 20.62 -16.27
CA GLY A 82 14.41 20.82 -16.91
C GLY A 82 15.53 19.93 -16.35
N PRO A 83 16.54 19.55 -17.16
CA PRO A 83 17.60 18.59 -16.79
C PRO A 83 18.54 19.08 -15.67
N SER A 84 18.52 20.37 -15.34
CA SER A 84 19.33 20.98 -14.28
C SER A 84 18.61 21.04 -12.93
N GLU A 85 17.32 20.69 -12.86
CA GLU A 85 16.61 20.68 -11.58
C GLU A 85 17.05 19.48 -10.73
N PRO A 86 17.46 19.69 -9.47
CA PRO A 86 17.84 18.59 -8.61
C PRO A 86 16.63 17.73 -8.27
N ALA A 87 16.85 16.43 -8.11
CA ALA A 87 15.83 15.51 -7.62
C ALA A 87 15.35 15.91 -6.20
N ARG A 88 14.15 15.46 -5.82
CA ARG A 88 13.52 15.74 -4.52
C ARG A 88 13.34 14.44 -3.75
N SER A 89 14.05 14.29 -2.64
CA SER A 89 13.85 13.17 -1.72
C SER A 89 12.50 13.29 -1.00
N VAL A 90 11.83 12.16 -0.86
CA VAL A 90 10.57 12.01 -0.14
C VAL A 90 10.80 11.02 0.99
N HIS A 91 10.28 11.32 2.18
CA HIS A 91 10.48 10.50 3.39
C HIS A 91 9.14 10.18 4.04
N PHE A 92 9.09 9.09 4.79
CA PHE A 92 7.92 8.74 5.59
C PHE A 92 7.82 9.61 6.84
N ALA A 93 6.62 10.08 7.16
CA ALA A 93 6.36 10.88 8.35
C ALA A 93 6.04 10.04 9.60
N GLN A 94 5.81 8.74 9.42
CA GLN A 94 5.54 7.78 10.50
C GLN A 94 6.12 6.41 10.14
N SER A 95 6.23 5.53 11.14
CA SER A 95 6.55 4.11 10.92
C SER A 95 5.30 3.29 10.54
N GLY A 96 5.50 2.16 9.89
CA GLY A 96 4.44 1.18 9.61
C GLY A 96 4.72 0.33 8.37
N LEU A 97 3.71 -0.44 7.97
CA LEU A 97 3.74 -1.30 6.80
C LEU A 97 3.24 -0.56 5.56
N VAL A 98 3.97 -0.63 4.45
CA VAL A 98 3.56 -0.07 3.16
C VAL A 98 2.38 -0.87 2.60
N ALA A 99 1.17 -0.33 2.73
CA ALA A 99 -0.06 -1.00 2.30
C ALA A 99 -0.37 -0.80 0.82
N CYS A 100 -0.07 0.38 0.28
CA CYS A 100 -0.18 0.63 -1.15
C CYS A 100 0.81 1.68 -1.62
N GLN A 101 1.11 1.60 -2.91
CA GLN A 101 1.96 2.51 -3.66
C GLN A 101 1.19 3.01 -4.89
N GLN A 102 1.39 4.27 -5.26
CA GLN A 102 0.86 4.80 -6.51
C GLN A 102 1.39 4.02 -7.72
N ALA A 103 0.49 3.57 -8.60
CA ALA A 103 0.86 2.76 -9.76
C ALA A 103 1.55 3.58 -10.88
N PRO A 104 1.07 4.77 -11.28
CA PRO A 104 1.80 5.62 -12.21
C PRO A 104 3.06 6.21 -11.56
N ALA A 105 4.19 6.08 -12.25
CA ALA A 105 5.45 6.69 -11.82
C ALA A 105 5.53 8.20 -12.12
N LEU A 106 4.43 8.83 -12.52
CA LEU A 106 4.38 10.26 -12.90
C LEU A 106 3.36 11.01 -12.03
N PRO A 107 3.62 11.18 -10.73
CA PRO A 107 2.75 11.95 -9.86
C PRO A 107 2.67 13.44 -10.23
N GLU A 108 1.53 14.03 -9.93
CA GLU A 108 1.31 15.47 -9.83
C GLU A 108 1.39 15.93 -8.35
N PRO A 109 1.62 17.22 -8.07
CA PRO A 109 1.61 17.73 -6.70
C PRO A 109 0.30 17.41 -5.98
N GLY A 110 0.40 16.82 -4.78
CA GLY A 110 -0.74 16.37 -3.99
C GLY A 110 -1.16 14.91 -4.22
N ASP A 111 -0.57 14.23 -5.21
CA ASP A 111 -0.77 12.79 -5.40
C ASP A 111 -0.21 11.99 -4.22
N CYS A 112 -0.94 10.96 -3.80
CA CYS A 112 -0.55 10.08 -2.70
C CYS A 112 0.36 8.97 -3.22
N LEU A 113 1.66 9.05 -2.91
CA LEU A 113 2.68 8.10 -3.33
C LEU A 113 2.61 6.78 -2.57
N PHE A 114 2.42 6.87 -1.25
CA PHE A 114 2.32 5.70 -0.37
C PHE A 114 1.29 5.91 0.73
N LYS A 115 0.76 4.78 1.20
CA LYS A 115 -0.08 4.70 2.40
C LYS A 115 0.47 3.63 3.33
N LEU A 116 0.66 3.99 4.58
CA LEU A 116 1.09 3.11 5.65
C LEU A 116 -0.10 2.61 6.48
N VAL A 117 0.04 1.41 7.02
CA VAL A 117 -0.85 0.86 8.05
C VAL A 117 -0.04 0.38 9.24
N ILE A 118 -0.66 0.41 10.42
CA ILE A 118 -0.08 -0.09 11.66
C ILE A 118 -0.99 -1.15 12.26
N ASP A 119 -0.47 -1.95 13.18
CA ASP A 119 -1.30 -2.90 13.91
C ASP A 119 -2.43 -2.20 14.65
N THR A 120 -3.62 -2.80 14.57
CA THR A 120 -4.73 -2.38 15.42
C THR A 120 -4.42 -2.83 16.85
N ALA A 121 -4.57 -1.93 17.82
CA ALA A 121 -4.62 -2.35 19.22
C ALA A 121 -5.73 -3.42 19.37
N PRO A 122 -5.59 -4.40 20.29
CA PRO A 122 -6.65 -5.37 20.52
C PRO A 122 -7.96 -4.61 20.78
N PRO A 123 -9.09 -5.06 20.21
CA PRO A 123 -10.36 -4.37 20.39
C PRO A 123 -10.66 -4.28 21.88
N THR A 124 -10.79 -3.06 22.41
CA THR A 124 -11.30 -2.83 23.75
C THR A 124 -12.79 -3.14 23.71
N ILE A 125 -13.17 -4.35 24.13
CA ILE A 125 -14.56 -4.76 24.39
C ILE A 125 -14.91 -4.40 25.84
#